data_AF-A0A9D6NJI1-F1
#
_entry.id   AF-A0A9D6NJI1-F1
#
_cell.length_a   1.000
_cell.length_b   1.000
_cell.length_c   1.000
_cell.angle_alpha   90.00
_cell.angle_beta   90.00
_cell.angle_gamma   90.00
#
_symmetry.space_group_name_H-M   'P 1'
#
loop_
_entity.id
_entity.type
_entity.pdbx_description
1 polymer ?
#
loop_
_entity_poly.entity_id
_entity_poly.type
_entity_poly.pdbx_seq_one_letter_code
_entity_poly.pdbx_strand_id
1 'polypeptide(L)'
;MIKRCLNVYAPLVWAMLLAFGSITLAVQEQPGQHAQEHPGEHPGKESEPVTADMIRQGILSHIQTVTAKNDGVFPIRDEKTGQDLKLEFVKVHDNVSVIKGETYFACTDFKDQASGNIYDLDFWMKRKDGAMKVVETKIHKVNGEPRYTYKDDEIAPVQE
;
A
#
# COMPACT_ATOMS: atom_id res chain seq x y z
N MET A 1 -32.86 -45.56 -18.94
CA MET A 1 -32.02 -46.56 -18.24
C MET A 1 -31.66 -45.96 -16.88
N ILE A 2 -32.30 -46.34 -15.76
CA ILE A 2 -32.01 -47.52 -14.90
C ILE A 2 -30.59 -47.34 -14.30
N LYS A 3 -30.29 -47.22 -13.00
CA LYS A 3 -30.97 -47.54 -11.73
C LYS A 3 -30.27 -46.79 -10.57
N ARG A 4 -31.07 -46.40 -9.59
CA ARG A 4 -30.71 -46.21 -8.17
C ARG A 4 -30.26 -47.56 -7.60
N CYS A 5 -29.18 -47.63 -6.83
CA CYS A 5 -28.95 -48.69 -5.84
C CYS A 5 -28.16 -48.12 -4.65
N LEU A 6 -28.85 -47.98 -3.52
CA LEU A 6 -28.26 -48.03 -2.18
C LEU A 6 -27.75 -49.47 -1.93
N ASN A 7 -26.65 -49.64 -1.21
CA ASN A 7 -26.40 -50.75 -0.27
C ASN A 7 -25.19 -50.37 0.61
N VAL A 8 -25.32 -50.03 1.90
CA VAL A 8 -25.64 -50.86 3.09
C VAL A 8 -24.38 -51.53 3.68
N TYR A 9 -24.11 -51.13 4.94
CA TYR A 9 -23.48 -51.84 6.06
C TYR A 9 -21.95 -51.92 6.25
N ALA A 10 -21.54 -51.28 7.35
CA ALA A 10 -20.40 -51.53 8.25
C ALA A 10 -20.41 -52.98 8.82
N PRO A 11 -19.40 -53.55 9.53
CA PRO A 11 -18.65 -52.91 10.64
C PRO A 11 -17.18 -53.42 10.86
N LEU A 12 -16.62 -53.04 12.02
CA LEU A 12 -15.55 -53.68 12.81
C LEU A 12 -14.18 -52.98 12.84
N VAL A 13 -14.13 -51.95 13.71
CA VAL A 13 -13.27 -51.87 14.90
C VAL A 13 -11.97 -52.68 14.87
N TRP A 14 -10.84 -51.97 14.72
CA TRP A 14 -9.56 -52.27 15.35
C TRP A 14 -9.05 -50.94 15.92
N ALA A 15 -9.34 -50.64 17.19
CA ALA A 15 -8.46 -50.91 18.32
C ALA A 15 -7.08 -50.23 18.22
N MET A 16 -6.97 -49.14 18.98
CA MET A 16 -5.86 -48.84 19.91
C MET A 16 -4.50 -48.41 19.32
N LEU A 17 -4.13 -47.13 19.52
CA LEU A 17 -3.05 -46.72 20.44
C LEU A 17 -2.84 -45.20 20.42
N LEU A 18 -2.78 -44.63 21.61
CA LEU A 18 -2.42 -43.25 21.91
C LEU A 18 -0.94 -43.00 21.58
N ALA A 19 -0.66 -41.90 20.88
CA ALA A 19 0.60 -41.17 21.04
C ALA A 19 0.32 -39.68 20.88
N PHE A 20 0.20 -38.99 22.01
CA PHE A 20 0.34 -37.55 22.09
C PHE A 20 1.79 -37.18 21.72
N GLY A 21 1.97 -36.40 20.67
CA GLY A 21 3.26 -35.82 20.29
C GLY A 21 3.04 -34.35 19.94
N SER A 22 3.23 -33.47 20.90
CA SER A 22 3.17 -32.02 20.74
C SER A 22 4.19 -31.57 19.70
N ILE A 23 3.74 -31.14 18.52
CA ILE A 23 4.58 -30.43 17.57
C ILE A 23 4.73 -29.01 18.10
N THR A 24 5.84 -28.75 18.79
CA THR A 24 6.30 -27.40 19.10
C THR A 24 6.66 -26.69 17.80
N LEU A 25 5.85 -25.70 17.44
CA LEU A 25 6.20 -24.65 16.48
C LEU A 25 7.43 -23.90 17.02
N ALA A 26 8.61 -24.14 16.43
CA ALA A 26 9.74 -23.25 16.60
C ALA A 26 9.65 -22.18 15.50
N VAL A 27 9.09 -21.02 15.84
CA VAL A 27 9.14 -19.82 15.01
C VAL A 27 10.53 -19.20 15.14
N GLN A 28 11.17 -19.17 14.00
CA GLN A 28 12.35 -18.46 13.52
C GLN A 28 12.63 -17.09 14.18
N GLU A 29 13.80 -16.96 14.81
CA GLU A 29 14.39 -15.67 15.18
C GLU A 29 15.38 -15.23 14.08
N GLN A 30 15.11 -14.09 13.44
CA GLN A 30 16.05 -13.37 12.59
C GLN A 30 16.42 -12.07 13.32
N PRO A 31 17.71 -11.75 13.55
CA PRO A 31 18.12 -10.49 14.12
C PRO A 31 18.36 -9.45 13.00
N GLY A 32 17.73 -8.29 13.10
CA GLY A 32 17.93 -7.15 12.19
C GLY A 32 16.98 -6.01 12.56
N GLN A 33 17.35 -5.18 13.53
CA GLN A 33 17.96 -3.85 13.35
C GLN A 33 16.98 -2.72 13.01
N HIS A 34 16.85 -1.82 14.01
CA HIS A 34 16.61 -0.37 13.92
C HIS A 34 15.23 0.11 13.41
N ALA A 35 14.39 0.54 14.35
CA ALA A 35 13.52 1.69 14.13
C ALA A 35 13.51 2.55 15.40
N GLN A 36 13.94 3.79 15.22
CA GLN A 36 14.22 4.77 16.26
C GLN A 36 12.95 5.28 16.93
N GLU A 37 13.10 5.57 18.21
CA GLU A 37 12.10 6.11 19.13
C GLU A 37 11.71 7.53 18.73
N HIS A 38 10.41 7.82 18.66
CA HIS A 38 9.90 9.18 18.87
C HIS A 38 8.67 9.11 19.81
N PRO A 39 8.81 9.55 21.07
CA PRO A 39 7.71 9.65 22.01
C PRO A 39 6.93 10.95 21.78
N GLY A 40 5.61 10.84 21.65
CA GLY A 40 4.72 11.99 21.51
C GLY A 40 3.31 11.59 21.92
N GLU A 41 3.06 11.61 23.23
CA GLU A 41 1.72 11.49 23.84
C GLU A 41 0.81 12.61 23.33
N HIS A 42 -0.42 12.28 22.89
CA HIS A 42 -1.60 13.14 23.06
C HIS A 42 -2.84 12.26 23.33
N PRO A 43 -3.71 12.62 24.29
CA PRO A 43 -4.84 11.80 24.73
C PRO A 43 -6.09 12.10 23.89
N GLY A 44 -6.61 11.10 23.19
CA GLY A 44 -7.88 11.24 22.48
C GLY A 44 -8.23 10.02 21.65
N LYS A 45 -8.99 9.10 22.24
CA LYS A 45 -9.71 7.99 21.60
C LYS A 45 -8.82 7.17 20.65
N GLU A 46 -8.15 6.16 21.21
CA GLU A 46 -7.23 5.23 20.53
C GLU A 46 -7.77 4.70 19.20
N SER A 47 -7.55 5.45 18.13
CA SER A 47 -7.38 4.89 16.80
C SER A 47 -5.95 4.40 16.75
N GLU A 48 -5.73 3.11 16.47
CA GLU A 48 -4.41 2.49 16.44
C GLU A 48 -3.36 3.36 15.73
N PRO A 49 -2.09 3.34 16.17
CA PRO A 49 -1.04 4.14 15.54
C PRO A 49 -0.99 3.85 14.04
N VAL A 50 -0.79 4.90 13.23
CA VAL A 50 -0.63 4.72 11.79
C VAL A 50 0.68 4.03 11.50
N THR A 51 0.62 2.86 10.88
CA THR A 51 1.81 2.14 10.41
C THR A 51 2.10 2.47 8.95
N ALA A 52 3.35 2.27 8.54
CA ALA A 52 3.78 2.34 7.15
C ALA A 52 2.93 1.44 6.23
N ASP A 53 2.53 0.26 6.72
CA ASP A 53 1.70 -0.67 5.98
C ASP A 53 0.28 -0.14 5.74
N MET A 54 -0.32 0.55 6.72
CA MET A 54 -1.61 1.20 6.54
C MET A 54 -1.55 2.28 5.44
N ILE A 55 -0.45 3.04 5.40
CA ILE A 55 -0.22 4.07 4.37
C ILE A 55 -0.10 3.40 2.99
N ARG A 56 0.73 2.36 2.89
CA ARG A 56 0.94 1.61 1.64
C ARG A 56 -0.36 0.97 1.12
N GLN A 57 -1.12 0.34 2.00
CA GLN A 57 -2.42 -0.23 1.64
C GLN A 57 -3.42 0.85 1.22
N GLY A 58 -3.42 1.99 1.92
CA GLY A 58 -4.22 3.15 1.58
C GLY A 58 -3.99 3.65 0.15
N ILE A 59 -2.73 3.85 -0.22
CA ILE A 59 -2.39 4.32 -1.57
C ILE A 59 -2.66 3.24 -2.63
N LEU A 60 -2.32 1.98 -2.38
CA LEU A 60 -2.63 0.88 -3.30
C LEU A 60 -4.15 0.76 -3.55
N SER A 61 -4.95 0.83 -2.49
CA SER A 61 -6.42 0.79 -2.60
C SER A 61 -6.96 1.98 -3.39
N HIS A 62 -6.40 3.18 -3.18
CA HIS A 62 -6.77 4.36 -3.94
C HIS A 62 -6.44 4.20 -5.43
N ILE A 63 -5.21 3.81 -5.76
CA ILE A 63 -4.77 3.58 -7.14
C ILE A 63 -5.66 2.54 -7.81
N GLN A 64 -5.86 1.38 -7.18
CA GLN A 64 -6.75 0.33 -7.70
C GLN A 64 -8.18 0.83 -7.94
N THR A 65 -8.74 1.61 -7.01
CA THR A 65 -10.09 2.16 -7.15
C THR A 65 -10.19 3.13 -8.33
N VAL A 66 -9.18 3.98 -8.51
CA VAL A 66 -9.13 4.94 -9.61
C VAL A 66 -8.92 4.21 -10.92
N THR A 67 -7.97 3.29 -11.03
CA THR A 67 -7.69 2.57 -12.27
C THR A 67 -8.83 1.67 -12.70
N ALA A 68 -9.51 1.00 -11.76
CA ALA A 68 -10.69 0.18 -12.06
C ALA A 68 -11.84 0.99 -12.69
N LYS A 69 -11.93 2.30 -12.39
CA LYS A 69 -12.94 3.20 -12.96
C LYS A 69 -12.53 3.82 -14.30
N ASN A 70 -11.27 3.69 -14.68
CA ASN A 70 -10.66 4.37 -15.82
C ASN A 70 -9.92 3.36 -16.70
N ASP A 71 -10.55 2.22 -17.00
CA ASP A 71 -10.04 1.21 -17.94
C ASP A 71 -8.60 0.72 -17.65
N GLY A 72 -8.24 0.66 -16.37
CA GLY A 72 -6.93 0.18 -15.92
C GLY A 72 -5.85 1.26 -15.84
N VAL A 73 -6.13 2.52 -16.16
CA VAL A 73 -5.17 3.63 -16.07
C VAL A 73 -5.49 4.60 -14.95
N PHE A 74 -4.46 5.27 -14.43
CA PHE A 74 -4.60 6.37 -13.49
C PHE A 74 -4.58 7.69 -14.30
N PRO A 75 -5.73 8.39 -14.42
CA PRO A 75 -5.77 9.66 -15.12
C PRO A 75 -5.24 10.77 -14.23
N ILE A 76 -4.34 11.60 -14.78
CA ILE A 76 -3.87 12.81 -14.12
C ILE A 76 -3.59 13.88 -15.15
N ARG A 77 -3.90 15.14 -14.83
CA ARG A 77 -3.52 16.28 -15.65
C ARG A 77 -2.19 16.83 -15.17
N ASP A 78 -1.22 16.89 -16.06
CA ASP A 78 0.08 17.49 -15.78
C ASP A 78 -0.05 19.02 -15.76
N GLU A 79 0.09 19.61 -14.57
CA GLU A 79 -0.01 21.06 -14.36
C GLU A 79 1.08 21.87 -15.09
N LYS A 80 2.26 21.28 -15.32
CA LYS A 80 3.40 21.97 -15.96
C LYS A 80 3.22 22.05 -17.47
N THR A 81 2.73 20.98 -18.10
CA THR A 81 2.62 20.87 -19.56
C THR A 81 1.20 21.09 -20.06
N GLY A 82 0.19 20.96 -19.20
CA GLY A 82 -1.22 20.97 -19.57
C GLY A 82 -1.64 19.71 -20.33
N GLN A 83 -0.90 18.60 -20.20
CA GLN A 83 -1.23 17.33 -20.85
C GLN A 83 -2.09 16.45 -19.93
N ASP A 84 -3.10 15.79 -20.49
CA ASP A 84 -3.82 14.72 -19.77
C ASP A 84 -3.08 13.40 -19.98
N LEU A 85 -2.60 12.82 -18.88
CA LEU A 85 -1.79 11.60 -18.86
C LEU A 85 -2.65 10.39 -18.50
N LYS A 86 -2.33 9.25 -19.11
CA LYS A 86 -2.92 7.95 -18.80
C LYS A 86 -1.82 7.03 -18.29
N LEU A 87 -1.77 6.89 -16.97
CA LEU A 87 -0.64 6.29 -16.29
C LEU A 87 -0.92 4.83 -15.88
N GLU A 88 0.00 3.93 -16.19
CA GLU A 88 0.03 2.56 -15.68
C GLU A 88 0.82 2.52 -14.37
N PHE A 89 0.25 1.92 -13.33
CA PHE A 89 0.92 1.78 -12.06
C PHE A 89 2.08 0.78 -12.15
N VAL A 90 3.26 1.17 -11.64
CA VAL A 90 4.46 0.32 -11.61
C VAL A 90 4.73 -0.20 -10.21
N LYS A 91 4.92 0.69 -9.23
CA LYS A 91 5.20 0.30 -7.83
C LYS A 91 4.98 1.44 -6.83
N VAL A 92 4.83 1.09 -5.56
CA VAL A 92 4.97 2.02 -4.43
C VAL A 92 6.41 1.93 -3.91
N HIS A 93 7.06 3.06 -3.64
CA HIS A 93 8.39 3.06 -3.02
C HIS A 93 8.30 2.79 -1.52
N ASP A 94 9.40 2.36 -0.91
CA ASP A 94 9.46 2.11 0.53
C ASP A 94 9.40 3.40 1.37
N ASN A 95 9.63 4.55 0.74
CA ASN A 95 9.51 5.87 1.36
C ASN A 95 8.04 6.22 1.58
N VAL A 96 7.51 5.76 2.71
CA VAL A 96 6.26 6.22 3.30
C VAL A 96 6.56 6.95 4.60
N SER A 97 6.07 8.18 4.73
CA SER A 97 6.43 9.08 5.82
C SER A 97 5.19 9.69 6.46
N VAL A 98 5.29 9.96 7.77
CA VAL A 98 4.33 10.81 8.48
C VAL A 98 4.86 12.24 8.44
N ILE A 99 4.13 13.13 7.77
CA ILE A 99 4.38 14.56 7.76
C ILE A 99 3.58 15.17 8.93
N LYS A 100 4.06 16.31 9.47
CA LYS A 100 3.41 17.05 10.56
C LYS A 100 1.90 17.19 10.36
N GLY A 101 1.14 17.04 11.45
CA GLY A 101 -0.31 17.28 11.45
C GLY A 101 -1.14 16.20 10.77
N GLU A 102 -0.87 14.92 11.07
CA GLU A 102 -1.67 13.76 10.61
C GLU A 102 -1.78 13.63 9.09
N THR A 103 -0.78 14.14 8.38
CA THR A 103 -0.67 14.03 6.93
C THR A 103 0.35 12.93 6.61
N TYR A 104 -0.04 11.99 5.76
CA TYR A 104 0.78 10.84 5.40
C TYR A 104 1.21 10.96 3.95
N PHE A 105 2.38 10.45 3.64
CA PHE A 105 3.03 10.64 2.35
C PHE A 105 3.49 9.31 1.77
N ALA A 106 3.33 9.16 0.45
CA ALA A 106 3.87 8.03 -0.31
C ALA A 106 4.28 8.48 -1.72
N CYS A 107 5.47 8.04 -2.16
CA CYS A 107 5.92 8.14 -3.56
C CYS A 107 5.59 6.86 -4.32
N THR A 108 5.26 6.99 -5.59
CA THR A 108 4.92 5.85 -6.45
C THR A 108 5.39 6.07 -7.87
N ASP A 109 5.80 5.00 -8.54
CA ASP A 109 6.18 5.04 -9.95
C ASP A 109 5.00 4.66 -10.83
N PHE A 110 4.84 5.42 -11.90
CA PHE A 110 3.89 5.23 -12.96
C PHE A 110 4.58 5.31 -14.33
N LYS A 111 4.00 4.67 -15.33
CA LYS A 111 4.45 4.74 -16.72
C LYS A 111 3.33 5.30 -17.60
N ASP A 112 3.61 6.33 -18.38
CA ASP A 112 2.65 6.84 -19.34
C ASP A 112 2.49 5.88 -20.53
N GLN A 113 1.25 5.56 -20.89
CA GLN A 113 0.95 4.66 -22.01
C GLN A 113 1.36 5.24 -23.36
N ALA A 114 1.27 6.57 -23.53
CA ALA A 114 1.49 7.21 -24.81
C ALA A 114 2.99 7.41 -25.10
N SER A 115 3.71 8.02 -24.15
CA SER A 115 5.13 8.36 -24.30
C SER A 115 6.08 7.30 -23.78
N GLY A 116 5.63 6.42 -22.88
CA GLY A 116 6.49 5.48 -22.16
C GLY A 116 7.34 6.13 -21.06
N ASN A 117 7.18 7.42 -20.81
CA ASN A 117 7.88 8.15 -19.74
C ASN A 117 7.51 7.59 -18.36
N ILE A 118 8.47 7.61 -17.44
CA ILE A 118 8.27 7.24 -16.04
C ILE A 118 7.97 8.48 -15.22
N TYR A 119 6.90 8.45 -14.45
CA TYR A 119 6.47 9.52 -13.57
C TYR A 119 6.53 9.05 -12.12
N ASP A 120 7.17 9.83 -11.27
CA ASP A 120 7.14 9.66 -9.82
C ASP A 120 6.02 10.58 -9.28
N LEU A 121 4.96 9.98 -8.75
CA LEU A 121 3.81 10.69 -8.20
C LEU A 121 3.86 10.64 -6.69
N ASP A 122 3.77 11.81 -6.10
CA ASP A 122 3.67 12.02 -4.67
C ASP A 122 2.19 12.10 -4.26
N PHE A 123 1.83 11.32 -3.24
CA PHE A 123 0.48 11.28 -2.69
C PHE A 123 0.48 11.72 -1.24
N TRP A 124 -0.30 12.76 -0.95
CA TRP A 124 -0.61 13.15 0.42
C TRP A 124 -1.95 12.59 0.82
N MET A 125 -2.01 12.04 2.03
CA MET A 125 -3.16 11.37 2.58
C MET A 125 -3.49 11.90 3.97
N LYS A 126 -4.76 11.82 4.34
CA LYS A 126 -5.21 12.04 5.71
C LYS A 126 -6.03 10.85 6.17
N ARG A 127 -5.98 10.58 7.48
CA ARG A 127 -6.86 9.60 8.11
C ARG A 127 -8.27 10.18 8.17
N LYS A 128 -9.24 9.50 7.57
CA LYS A 128 -10.66 9.85 7.63
C LYS A 128 -11.47 8.58 7.84
N ASP A 129 -12.30 8.56 8.88
CA ASP A 129 -13.16 7.42 9.23
C ASP A 129 -12.39 6.09 9.38
N GLY A 130 -11.17 6.14 9.93
CA GLY A 130 -10.30 4.98 10.11
C GLY A 130 -9.54 4.51 8.86
N ALA A 131 -9.76 5.14 7.70
CA ALA A 131 -9.07 4.81 6.45
C ALA A 131 -8.15 5.95 5.97
N MET A 132 -7.11 5.60 5.22
CA MET A 132 -6.28 6.58 4.52
C MET A 132 -7.00 7.07 3.27
N LYS A 133 -7.15 8.39 3.14
CA LYS A 133 -7.73 9.04 1.98
C LYS A 133 -6.71 9.98 1.35
N VAL A 134 -6.45 9.79 0.07
CA VAL A 134 -5.65 10.75 -0.72
C VAL A 134 -6.38 12.08 -0.77
N VAL A 135 -5.67 13.15 -0.41
CA VAL A 135 -6.17 14.53 -0.44
C VAL A 135 -5.48 15.37 -1.50
N GLU A 136 -4.25 15.01 -1.87
CA GLU A 136 -3.48 15.72 -2.89
C GLU A 136 -2.55 14.74 -3.62
N THR A 137 -2.30 15.03 -4.89
CA THR A 137 -1.41 14.25 -5.75
C THR A 137 -0.63 15.20 -6.63
N LYS A 138 0.70 15.05 -6.70
CA LYS A 138 1.56 15.86 -7.56
C LYS A 138 2.59 15.01 -8.29
N ILE A 139 2.98 15.49 -9.47
CA ILE A 139 4.07 14.90 -10.24
C ILE A 139 5.39 15.46 -9.68
N HIS A 140 6.17 14.60 -9.04
CA HIS A 140 7.46 14.94 -8.45
C HIS A 140 8.58 14.84 -9.47
N LYS A 141 8.67 13.71 -10.20
CA LYS A 141 9.73 13.47 -11.18
C LYS A 141 9.18 12.99 -12.50
N VAL A 142 9.91 13.28 -13.57
CA VAL A 142 9.67 12.70 -14.91
C VAL A 142 10.99 12.16 -15.42
N ASN A 143 11.03 10.88 -15.76
CA ASN A 143 12.24 10.18 -16.21
C ASN A 143 13.44 10.38 -15.26
N GLY A 144 13.18 10.48 -13.96
CA GLY A 144 14.19 10.71 -12.92
C GLY A 144 14.53 12.18 -12.67
N GLU A 145 14.09 13.12 -13.52
CA GLU A 145 14.32 14.54 -13.31
C GLU A 145 13.28 15.14 -12.35
N PRO A 146 13.68 15.73 -11.21
CA PRO A 146 12.76 16.33 -10.25
C PRO A 146 12.21 17.68 -10.73
N ARG A 147 10.92 17.91 -10.45
CA ARG A 147 10.22 19.17 -10.69
C ARG A 147 10.23 20.11 -9.50
N TYR A 148 10.34 19.55 -8.30
CA TYR A 148 10.47 20.26 -7.04
C TYR A 148 11.31 19.41 -6.08
N THR A 149 11.75 20.03 -4.99
CA THR A 149 12.44 19.39 -3.89
C THR A 149 11.70 19.63 -2.58
N TYR A 150 12.13 18.98 -1.51
CA TYR A 150 11.62 19.19 -0.17
C TYR A 150 12.64 19.95 0.67
N LYS A 151 12.18 20.99 1.37
CA LYS A 151 12.95 21.70 2.40
C LYS A 151 12.06 21.84 3.64
N ASP A 152 12.50 21.28 4.77
CA ASP A 152 11.75 21.32 6.04
C ASP A 152 10.30 20.80 5.93
N ASP A 153 10.11 19.73 5.15
CA ASP A 153 8.80 19.12 4.80
C ASP A 153 7.90 19.98 3.88
N GLU A 154 8.41 21.08 3.34
CA GLU A 154 7.72 21.95 2.40
C GLU A 154 8.24 21.79 0.97
N ILE A 155 7.34 21.92 -0.01
CA ILE A 155 7.69 21.89 -1.44
C ILE A 155 8.47 23.17 -1.76
N ALA A 156 9.69 23.01 -2.26
CA ALA A 156 10.57 24.08 -2.70
C ALA A 156 10.93 23.92 -4.18
N PRO A 157 11.19 25.02 -4.91
CA PRO A 157 11.68 24.93 -6.29
C PRO A 157 13.06 24.24 -6.33
N VAL A 158 13.33 23.52 -7.41
CA VAL A 158 14.69 23.02 -7.69
C VAL A 158 15.57 24.25 -7.93
N GLN A 159 16.63 24.40 -7.13
CA GLN A 159 17.63 25.44 -7.36
C GLN A 159 18.46 25.02 -8.58
N GLU A 160 18.44 25.83 -9.63
CA GLU A 160 19.29 25.65 -10.83
C GLU A 160 20.77 25.82 -10.54
#